data_AF-A0A7C9CMQ2-F1
#
_entry.id   AF-A0A7C9CMQ2-F1
#
_cell.length_a   1.000
_cell.length_b   1.000
_cell.length_c   1.000
_cell.angle_alpha   90.00
_cell.angle_beta   90.00
_cell.angle_gamma   90.00
#
_symmetry.space_group_name_H-M   'P 1'
#
loop_
_entity.id
_entity.type
_entity.pdbx_description
1 polymer ?
#
loop_
_entity_poly.entity_id
_entity_poly.type
_entity_poly.pdbx_seq_one_letter_code
_entity_poly.pdbx_strand_id
1 'polypeptide(L)'
;SVFSSKSRLKTSQKMEQNGSPRPLPSSETEPDKPVAGSWRSIEGLVRCSANYTPLTPISFLDRAAKVYADRTAAVYEPPSGSTVRLTWRETRQRCLQLASALRCQIQL
;
A
#
# COMPACT_ATOMS: atom_id res chain seq x y z
N SER A 1 6.18 19.81 44.92
CA SER A 1 6.22 18.68 45.86
C SER A 1 5.45 17.55 45.19
N VAL A 2 5.94 16.34 44.91
CA VAL A 2 6.94 15.53 45.60
C VAL A 2 7.71 14.72 44.55
N PHE A 3 9.02 14.79 44.66
CA PHE A 3 9.98 13.89 44.05
C PHE A 3 9.96 12.57 44.82
N SER A 4 10.31 11.50 44.12
CA SER A 4 11.15 10.42 44.64
C SER A 4 10.51 9.23 45.36
N SER A 5 10.98 8.06 44.87
CA SER A 5 11.56 6.97 45.67
C SER A 5 10.58 5.97 46.30
N LYS A 6 10.85 4.67 46.37
CA LYS A 6 12.02 3.82 46.04
C LYS A 6 11.60 2.35 46.28
N SER A 7 12.50 1.44 45.86
CA SER A 7 12.82 0.14 46.49
C SER A 7 12.26 -1.09 45.77
N ARG A 8 13.00 -1.92 45.01
CA ARG A 8 14.37 -2.50 45.07
C ARG A 8 14.44 -3.85 45.83
N LEU A 9 14.60 -4.93 45.05
CA LEU A 9 15.32 -6.22 45.27
C LEU A 9 14.72 -7.19 46.31
N LYS A 10 14.80 -8.52 46.18
CA LYS A 10 15.95 -9.42 45.86
C LYS A 10 15.35 -10.83 45.57
N THR A 11 15.62 -11.57 44.49
CA THR A 11 16.80 -12.42 44.15
C THR A 11 16.62 -13.93 44.43
N SER A 12 17.30 -14.73 43.59
CA SER A 12 17.62 -16.17 43.64
C SER A 12 16.54 -17.10 43.05
N GLN A 13 16.84 -18.08 42.19
CA GLN A 13 18.03 -18.93 42.20
C GLN A 13 18.31 -19.62 40.84
N LYS A 14 19.57 -19.98 40.71
CA LYS A 14 20.40 -20.52 39.62
C LYS A 14 20.03 -21.92 39.08
N MET A 15 20.24 -22.16 37.78
CA MET A 15 20.76 -23.43 37.25
C MET A 15 21.73 -23.15 36.07
N GLU A 16 23.01 -23.41 36.31
CA GLU A 16 24.06 -23.63 35.30
C GLU A 16 23.99 -25.11 34.89
N GLN A 17 24.06 -25.42 33.58
CA GLN A 17 24.77 -26.61 33.07
C GLN A 17 25.33 -26.33 31.66
N ASN A 18 26.60 -25.90 31.63
CA ASN A 18 27.74 -26.35 30.83
C ASN A 18 27.52 -26.85 29.37
N GLY A 19 28.04 -26.07 28.42
CA GLY A 19 28.45 -26.52 27.09
C GLY A 19 29.42 -25.49 26.47
N SER A 20 30.68 -25.87 26.29
CA SER A 20 31.79 -25.03 25.78
C SER A 20 31.51 -24.36 24.41
N PRO A 21 32.19 -23.23 24.10
CA PRO A 21 31.71 -22.22 23.17
C PRO A 21 32.01 -22.54 21.70
N ARG A 22 31.02 -22.33 20.83
CA ARG A 22 31.17 -22.30 19.37
C ARG A 22 31.94 -21.02 18.98
N PRO A 23 32.94 -21.05 18.07
CA PRO A 23 33.66 -19.85 17.68
C PRO A 23 32.74 -18.88 16.96
N LEU A 24 32.74 -17.62 17.37
CA LEU A 24 32.11 -16.52 16.63
C LEU A 24 33.01 -16.19 15.43
N PRO A 25 32.50 -16.08 14.20
CA PRO A 25 33.17 -15.29 13.18
C PRO A 25 33.06 -13.82 13.58
N SER A 26 34.22 -13.21 13.81
CA SER A 26 34.44 -11.79 14.06
C SER A 26 33.74 -10.91 13.01
N SER A 27 33.17 -9.79 13.48
CA SER A 27 32.94 -8.53 12.74
C SER A 27 32.34 -8.68 11.34
N GLU A 28 31.08 -8.32 11.12
CA GLU A 28 30.72 -6.93 10.87
C GLU A 28 29.22 -6.70 11.12
N THR A 29 28.91 -5.75 12.01
CA THR A 29 27.57 -5.18 12.16
C THR A 29 27.44 -4.08 11.11
N GLU A 30 26.85 -4.39 9.96
CA GLU A 30 26.38 -3.36 9.03
C GLU A 30 24.84 -3.38 9.01
N PRO A 31 24.16 -2.29 9.40
CA PRO A 31 22.71 -2.25 9.50
C PRO A 31 22.10 -2.27 8.10
N ASP A 32 21.24 -3.26 7.86
CA ASP A 32 20.23 -3.36 6.81
C ASP A 32 20.27 -2.27 5.72
N LYS A 33 21.20 -2.38 4.77
CA LYS A 33 21.02 -1.71 3.48
C LYS A 33 19.81 -2.34 2.80
N PRO A 34 18.76 -1.58 2.44
CA PRO A 34 17.63 -2.17 1.74
C PRO A 34 18.16 -2.72 0.40
N VAL A 35 17.98 -4.03 0.20
CA VAL A 35 18.44 -4.70 -1.02
C VAL A 35 17.71 -4.04 -2.20
N ALA A 36 18.46 -3.25 -2.97
CA ALA A 36 17.95 -2.52 -4.12
C ALA A 36 17.59 -3.52 -5.22
N GLY A 37 16.38 -4.07 -5.16
CA GLY A 37 15.92 -5.08 -6.12
C GLY A 37 14.74 -5.94 -5.68
N SER A 38 14.37 -5.97 -4.39
CA SER A 38 13.32 -6.87 -3.89
C SER A 38 11.93 -6.63 -4.49
N TRP A 39 11.62 -5.41 -4.95
CA TRP A 39 10.36 -5.13 -5.65
C TRP A 39 10.25 -5.78 -7.04
N ARG A 40 11.34 -6.31 -7.62
CA ARG A 40 11.33 -6.81 -9.01
C ARG A 40 10.60 -8.14 -9.18
N SER A 41 10.39 -8.89 -8.10
CA SER A 41 9.71 -10.18 -8.16
C SER A 41 8.94 -10.41 -6.86
N ILE A 42 7.65 -10.10 -6.86
CA ILE A 42 6.72 -10.72 -5.91
C ILE A 42 6.70 -12.22 -6.26
N GLU A 43 7.43 -13.02 -5.49
CA GLU A 43 7.45 -14.48 -5.63
C GLU A 43 6.03 -15.02 -5.52
N GLY A 44 5.54 -15.66 -6.61
CA GLY A 44 4.19 -16.25 -6.68
C GLY A 44 3.27 -15.68 -7.76
N LEU A 45 3.61 -14.57 -8.42
CA LEU A 45 2.83 -14.01 -9.52
C LEU A 45 3.48 -14.25 -10.88
N VAL A 46 3.39 -15.49 -11.38
CA VAL A 46 3.69 -15.77 -12.78
C VAL A 46 2.69 -14.97 -13.64
N ARG A 47 3.22 -14.16 -14.55
CA ARG A 47 2.40 -13.47 -15.56
C ARG A 47 1.86 -14.51 -16.53
N CYS A 48 0.61 -14.90 -16.34
CA CYS A 48 -0.16 -15.75 -17.25
C CYS A 48 -1.32 -14.94 -17.84
N SER A 49 -2.00 -15.46 -18.86
CA SER A 49 -3.18 -14.81 -19.47
C SER A 49 -4.25 -14.39 -18.46
N ALA A 50 -4.40 -15.15 -17.36
CA ALA A 50 -5.32 -14.83 -16.27
C ALA A 50 -4.89 -13.59 -15.45
N ASN A 51 -3.59 -13.35 -15.30
CA ASN A 51 -3.01 -12.26 -14.49
C ASN A 51 -2.49 -11.08 -15.33
N TYR A 52 -2.34 -11.26 -16.65
CA TYR A 52 -1.78 -10.29 -17.57
C TYR A 52 -2.81 -9.92 -18.64
N THR A 53 -3.79 -9.12 -18.23
CA THR A 53 -4.57 -8.30 -19.18
C THR A 53 -4.07 -6.85 -19.04
N PRO A 54 -3.56 -6.22 -20.11
CA PRO A 54 -3.07 -4.85 -20.04
C PRO A 54 -4.17 -3.93 -19.50
N LEU A 55 -3.93 -3.36 -18.33
CA LEU A 55 -4.84 -2.46 -17.65
C LEU A 55 -4.65 -1.07 -18.24
N THR A 56 -5.33 -0.78 -19.35
CA THR A 56 -5.42 0.60 -19.84
C THR A 56 -6.28 1.42 -18.88
N PRO A 57 -6.06 2.75 -18.74
CA PRO A 57 -6.88 3.60 -17.89
C PRO A 57 -8.39 3.46 -18.16
N ILE A 58 -8.76 3.27 -19.44
CA ILE A 58 -10.16 3.05 -19.85
C ILE A 58 -10.66 1.69 -19.33
N SER A 59 -9.91 0.61 -19.57
CA SER A 59 -10.31 -0.74 -19.12
C SER A 59 -10.33 -0.87 -17.59
N PHE A 60 -9.54 -0.07 -16.88
CA PHE A 60 -9.56 0.04 -15.43
C PHE A 60 -10.86 0.68 -14.95
N LEU A 61 -11.21 1.83 -15.54
CA LEU A 61 -12.41 2.58 -15.16
C LEU A 61 -13.68 1.73 -15.35
N ASP A 62 -13.77 0.98 -16.45
CA ASP A 62 -14.87 0.05 -16.70
C ASP A 62 -14.95 -1.07 -15.65
N ARG A 63 -13.81 -1.65 -15.27
CA ARG A 63 -13.77 -2.71 -14.24
C ARG A 63 -14.12 -2.17 -12.86
N ALA A 64 -13.54 -1.03 -12.47
CA ALA A 64 -13.77 -0.42 -11.17
C ALA A 64 -15.24 -0.02 -10.98
N ALA A 65 -15.89 0.53 -12.01
CA ALA A 65 -17.31 0.86 -11.96
C ALA A 65 -18.23 -0.37 -11.88
N LYS A 66 -17.79 -1.53 -12.38
CA LYS A 66 -18.55 -2.79 -12.29
C LYS A 66 -18.42 -3.46 -10.92
N VAL A 67 -17.21 -3.51 -10.38
CA VAL A 67 -16.91 -4.25 -9.14
C VAL A 67 -17.13 -3.39 -7.88
N TYR A 68 -16.82 -2.09 -7.97
CA TYR A 68 -16.80 -1.16 -6.83
C TYR A 68 -17.73 0.04 -7.06
N ALA A 69 -18.86 -0.18 -7.73
CA ALA A 69 -19.76 0.86 -8.23
C ALA A 69 -20.03 1.99 -7.23
N ASP A 70 -20.36 1.64 -5.98
CA ASP A 70 -20.80 2.60 -4.95
C ASP A 70 -19.66 2.99 -3.99
N ARG A 71 -18.43 2.52 -4.22
CA ARG A 71 -17.25 2.96 -3.46
C ARG A 71 -16.75 4.30 -3.98
N THR A 72 -16.20 5.11 -3.07
CA THR A 72 -15.59 6.39 -3.43
C THR A 72 -14.38 6.17 -4.35
N ALA A 73 -14.40 6.84 -5.49
CA ALA A 73 -13.34 6.86 -6.49
C ALA A 73 -12.46 8.11 -6.38
N ALA A 74 -13.08 9.26 -6.12
CA ALA A 74 -12.38 10.54 -5.99
C ALA A 74 -13.03 11.42 -4.92
N VAL A 75 -12.21 12.21 -4.24
CA VAL A 75 -12.62 13.24 -3.30
C VAL A 75 -11.85 14.50 -3.66
N TYR A 76 -12.54 15.62 -3.86
CA TYR A 76 -11.89 16.89 -4.15
C TYR A 76 -12.71 18.06 -3.59
N GLU A 77 -12.03 19.18 -3.34
CA GLU A 77 -12.66 20.39 -2.83
C GLU A 77 -12.65 21.44 -3.94
N PRO A 78 -13.82 21.76 -4.53
CA PRO A 78 -13.92 22.79 -5.54
C PRO A 78 -13.73 24.18 -4.90
N PRO A 79 -13.33 25.20 -5.68
CA PRO A 79 -13.24 26.58 -5.20
C PRO A 79 -14.55 27.12 -4.60
N SER A 80 -15.69 26.50 -4.96
CA SER A 80 -17.02 26.78 -4.43
C SER A 80 -17.23 26.32 -2.97
N GLY A 81 -16.25 25.64 -2.36
CA GLY A 81 -16.29 25.20 -0.97
C GLY A 81 -16.51 23.70 -0.82
N SER A 82 -17.76 23.23 -0.88
CA SER A 82 -18.15 21.89 -0.41
C SER A 82 -17.36 20.72 -1.03
N THR A 83 -16.79 19.87 -0.18
CA THR A 83 -16.09 18.64 -0.58
C THR A 83 -17.00 17.74 -1.41
N VAL A 84 -16.57 17.44 -2.64
CA VAL A 84 -17.26 16.53 -3.55
C VAL A 84 -16.67 15.14 -3.42
N ARG A 85 -17.54 14.14 -3.26
CA ARG A 85 -17.17 12.73 -3.28
C ARG A 85 -17.85 12.06 -4.46
N LEU A 86 -17.06 11.40 -5.30
CA LEU A 86 -17.55 10.70 -6.48
C LEU A 86 -17.45 9.20 -6.28
N THR A 87 -18.48 8.47 -6.68
CA THR A 87 -18.46 7.00 -6.74
C THR A 87 -17.83 6.51 -8.05
N TRP A 88 -17.35 5.27 -8.10
CA TRP A 88 -16.80 4.71 -9.35
C TRP A 88 -17.83 4.69 -10.49
N ARG A 89 -19.10 4.45 -10.16
CA ARG A 89 -20.22 4.53 -11.10
C ARG A 89 -20.33 5.92 -11.72
N GLU A 90 -20.33 6.96 -10.88
CA GLU A 90 -20.43 8.35 -11.31
C GLU A 90 -19.22 8.82 -12.12
N THR A 91 -18.01 8.47 -11.68
CA THR A 91 -16.77 8.81 -12.38
C THR A 91 -16.78 8.27 -13.80
N ARG A 92 -17.17 7.00 -13.98
CA ARG A 92 -17.30 6.39 -15.31
C ARG A 92 -18.30 7.12 -16.19
N GLN A 93 -19.49 7.42 -15.66
CA GLN A 93 -20.55 8.09 -16.43
C GLN A 93 -20.10 9.47 -16.91
N ARG A 94 -19.46 10.26 -16.03
CA ARG A 94 -18.95 11.59 -16.37
C ARG A 94 -17.86 11.53 -17.46
N CYS A 95 -16.94 10.57 -17.37
CA CYS A 95 -15.93 10.36 -18.41
C CYS A 95 -16.55 10.00 -19.77
N LEU A 96 -17.60 9.18 -19.80
CA LEU A 96 -18.30 8.85 -21.04
C LEU A 96 -19.04 10.05 -21.64
N GLN A 97 -19.69 10.87 -20.81
CA GLN A 97 -20.33 12.10 -21.26
C GLN A 97 -19.31 13.05 -21.89
N LEU A 98 -18.17 13.26 -21.25
CA LEU A 98 -17.07 14.06 -21.78
C LEU A 98 -16.53 13.50 -23.10
N ALA A 99 -16.26 12.19 -23.15
CA ALA A 99 -15.78 11.54 -24.38
C ALA A 99 -16.78 11.67 -25.53
N SER A 100 -18.08 11.56 -25.25
CA SER A 100 -19.14 11.77 -26.25
C SER A 100 -19.17 13.20 -26.75
N ALA A 101 -19.03 14.19 -25.86
CA ALA A 101 -18.97 15.60 -26.24
C ALA A 101 -17.74 15.91 -27.10
N LEU A 102 -16.55 15.44 -26.70
CA LEU A 102 -15.32 15.61 -27.48
C LEU A 102 -15.42 14.94 -28.85
N ARG A 103 -15.99 13.73 -28.92
CA ARG A 103 -16.24 13.04 -30.19
C ARG A 103 -17.17 13.85 -31.10
N CYS A 104 -18.22 14.45 -30.54
CA CYS A 104 -19.13 15.31 -31.30
C CYS A 104 -18.44 16.60 -31.79
N GLN A 105 -17.56 17.18 -30.98
CA GLN A 105 -16.83 18.41 -31.31
C GLN A 105 -15.80 18.19 -32.43
N ILE A 106 -15.09 17.06 -32.44
CA ILE A 106 -14.06 16.75 -33.44
C ILE A 106 -14.68 16.37 -34.80
N GLN A 107 -15.98 16.08 -34.84
CA GLN A 107 -16.70 15.72 -36.07
C GLN A 107 -17.41 16.90 -36.75
N LEU A 108 -17.22 18.13 -36.24
CA LEU A 108 -17.64 19.39 -36.86
C LEU A 108 -16.41 20.11 -37.44
#